data_AF-L8FQY6-F1
#
_entry.id   AF-L8FQY6-F1
#
_cell.length_a   1.000
_cell.length_b   1.000
_cell.length_c   1.000
_cell.angle_alpha   90.00
_cell.angle_beta   90.00
_cell.angle_gamma   90.00
#
_symmetry.space_group_name_H-M   'P 1'
#
loop_
_entity.id
_entity.type
_entity.pdbx_description
1 polymer ?
#
loop_
_entity_poly.entity_id
_entity_poly.type
_entity_poly.pdbx_seq_one_letter_code
_entity_poly.pdbx_strand_id
1 'polypeptide(L)'
;MHAWALKDNLDADNFGWYFGEHRENVALLKPFAGSLRNVRQESQSLRASLLDTTDEDGGADTRVVWRQKAIDQYEAIADEFLKRLLVLIHMASGQPLRESELFSLTWHNTQWRRSVYLKHGLVMLHTTYHKGQQQTGKFKDNIRFLPATIGDLLLDYLVYVVPLHQAFLRQSSPRAIMSA
;
A
#
# COMPACT_ATOMS: atom_id res chain seq x y z
N MET A 1 1.12 11.28 5.03
CA MET A 1 2.09 10.68 5.98
C MET A 1 3.46 11.15 5.58
N HIS A 2 4.39 11.32 6.52
CA HIS A 2 5.72 11.84 6.18
C HIS A 2 6.82 10.79 6.34
N ALA A 3 7.59 10.57 5.28
CA ALA A 3 8.69 9.61 5.27
C ALA A 3 9.73 9.85 6.38
N TRP A 4 9.99 11.11 6.75
CA TRP A 4 10.94 11.47 7.81
C TRP A 4 10.49 11.05 9.22
N ALA A 5 9.18 10.87 9.43
CA ALA A 5 8.62 10.49 10.72
C ALA A 5 8.57 8.96 10.93
N LEU A 6 8.79 8.19 9.86
CA LEU A 6 8.67 6.74 9.85
C LEU A 6 10.06 6.09 9.88
N LYS A 7 10.13 4.91 10.50
CA LYS A 7 11.32 4.06 10.56
C LYS A 7 11.16 2.84 9.66
N ASP A 8 12.28 2.33 9.18
CA ASP A 8 12.30 1.13 8.37
C ASP A 8 13.58 0.32 8.63
N ASN A 9 13.47 -1.01 8.49
CA ASN A 9 14.59 -1.92 8.56
C ASN A 9 14.85 -2.50 7.16
N LEU A 10 15.96 -2.08 6.56
CA LEU A 10 16.39 -2.49 5.21
C LEU A 10 16.94 -3.93 5.18
N ASP A 11 17.36 -4.45 6.33
CA ASP A 11 17.97 -5.78 6.47
C ASP A 11 16.95 -6.86 6.85
N ALA A 12 15.68 -6.49 7.03
CA ALA A 12 14.63 -7.43 7.38
C ALA A 12 14.23 -8.31 6.19
N ASP A 13 14.31 -9.62 6.39
CA ASP A 13 14.03 -10.65 5.38
C ASP A 13 12.71 -11.39 5.58
N ASN A 14 11.97 -11.04 6.63
CA ASN A 14 10.73 -11.71 6.98
C ASN A 14 9.68 -11.50 5.88
N PHE A 15 8.96 -12.56 5.54
CA PHE A 15 7.82 -12.49 4.63
C PHE A 15 6.79 -11.48 5.13
N GLY A 16 6.25 -10.65 4.23
CA GLY A 16 5.26 -9.62 4.55
C GLY A 16 5.82 -8.35 5.18
N TRP A 17 7.13 -8.29 5.46
CA TRP A 17 7.74 -7.11 6.07
C TRP A 17 7.64 -5.88 5.16
N TYR A 18 7.12 -4.78 5.71
CA TYR A 18 7.15 -3.42 5.18
C TYR A 18 7.32 -2.44 6.35
N PHE A 19 7.53 -1.15 6.08
CA PHE A 19 7.76 -0.16 7.15
C PHE A 19 6.62 -0.14 8.19
N GLY A 20 5.39 -0.52 7.84
CA GLY A 20 4.28 -0.56 8.79
C GLY A 20 4.42 -1.60 9.91
N GLU A 21 5.25 -2.62 9.72
CA GLU A 21 5.57 -3.64 10.73
C GLU A 21 6.65 -3.18 11.72
N HIS A 22 7.27 -2.02 11.48
CA HIS A 22 8.28 -1.49 12.37
C HIS A 22 7.66 -1.02 13.71
N ARG A 23 8.17 -1.54 14.84
CA ARG A 23 7.62 -1.29 16.19
C ARG A 23 7.42 0.21 16.53
N GLU A 24 8.33 1.07 16.06
CA GLU A 24 8.28 2.52 16.32
C GLU A 24 7.21 3.24 15.49
N ASN A 25 6.73 2.63 14.40
CA ASN A 25 5.68 3.20 13.57
C ASN A 25 4.28 2.87 14.11
N VAL A 26 4.15 1.91 15.03
CA VAL A 26 2.85 1.43 15.54
C VAL A 26 2.02 2.57 16.11
N ALA A 27 2.61 3.46 16.92
CA ALA A 27 1.88 4.58 17.51
C ALA A 27 1.35 5.58 16.46
N LEU A 28 2.11 5.77 15.38
CA LEU A 28 1.72 6.65 14.27
C LEU A 28 0.68 6.00 13.37
N LEU A 29 0.76 4.69 13.14
CA LEU A 29 -0.09 3.98 12.19
C LEU A 29 -1.40 3.43 12.79
N LYS A 30 -1.40 3.13 14.10
CA LYS A 30 -2.57 2.58 14.81
C LYS A 30 -3.82 3.47 14.73
N PRO A 31 -3.73 4.81 14.87
CA PRO A 31 -4.87 5.70 14.66
C PRO A 31 -5.51 5.48 13.29
N PHE A 32 -4.71 5.31 12.23
CA PHE A 32 -5.20 5.21 10.85
C PHE A 32 -5.88 3.87 10.54
N ALA A 33 -5.36 2.76 11.07
CA ALA A 33 -6.05 1.47 11.02
C ALA A 33 -7.40 1.49 11.78
N GLY A 34 -7.48 2.28 12.86
CA GLY A 34 -8.70 2.54 13.62
C GLY A 34 -9.65 3.51 12.91
N SER A 35 -9.15 4.52 12.21
CA SER A 35 -9.95 5.56 11.56
C SER A 35 -10.93 5.00 10.53
N LEU A 36 -10.56 3.98 9.76
CA LEU A 36 -11.52 3.32 8.85
C LEU A 36 -12.68 2.64 9.61
N ARG A 37 -12.40 2.09 10.81
CA ARG A 37 -13.45 1.54 11.69
C ARG A 37 -14.27 2.65 12.34
N ASN A 38 -13.65 3.78 12.68
CA ASN A 38 -14.31 4.91 13.33
C ASN A 38 -15.15 5.74 12.35
N VAL A 39 -14.73 5.86 11.07
CA VAL A 39 -15.52 6.45 9.99
C VAL A 39 -16.82 5.67 9.79
N ARG A 40 -16.80 4.34 10.00
CA ARG A 40 -18.05 3.57 10.10
C ARG A 40 -18.88 4.13 11.25
N GLN A 41 -18.30 4.32 12.44
CA GLN A 41 -19.03 4.71 13.65
C GLN A 41 -19.63 6.13 13.64
N GLU A 42 -18.97 7.10 13.03
CA GLU A 42 -19.25 8.51 13.25
C GLU A 42 -20.14 9.19 12.19
N SER A 43 -20.27 8.62 10.99
CA SER A 43 -21.04 9.25 9.90
C SER A 43 -22.22 8.40 9.42
N GLN A 44 -23.43 8.84 9.75
CA GLN A 44 -24.67 8.15 9.40
C GLN A 44 -24.92 8.11 7.88
N SER A 45 -24.58 9.18 7.17
CA SER A 45 -24.72 9.25 5.70
C SER A 45 -23.73 8.35 4.97
N LEU A 46 -22.47 8.28 5.44
CA LEU A 46 -21.47 7.38 4.87
C LEU A 46 -21.82 5.91 5.15
N ARG A 47 -22.30 5.58 6.36
CA ARG A 47 -22.82 4.24 6.65
C ARG A 47 -23.92 3.84 5.69
N ALA A 48 -24.95 4.68 5.55
CA ALA A 48 -26.09 4.41 4.71
C ALA A 48 -25.73 4.27 3.22
N SER A 49 -24.61 4.87 2.78
CA SER A 49 -24.13 4.77 1.40
C SER A 49 -23.19 3.58 1.18
N LEU A 50 -22.37 3.21 2.17
CA LEU A 50 -21.26 2.27 2.02
C LEU A 50 -21.54 0.87 2.56
N LEU A 51 -22.51 0.71 3.46
CA LEU A 51 -22.74 -0.51 4.22
C LEU A 51 -24.15 -1.06 4.02
N ASP A 52 -24.25 -2.38 3.98
CA ASP A 52 -25.50 -3.11 4.16
C ASP A 52 -25.55 -3.64 5.60
N THR A 53 -26.67 -3.40 6.26
CA THR A 53 -26.99 -4.01 7.55
C THR A 53 -27.78 -5.28 7.27
N THR A 54 -27.15 -6.45 7.42
CA THR A 54 -27.90 -7.71 7.42
C THR A 54 -28.47 -7.90 8.82
N ASP A 55 -29.75 -7.59 8.98
CA ASP A 55 -30.55 -8.00 10.14
C ASP A 55 -30.94 -9.47 9.95
N GLU A 56 -29.96 -10.38 10.06
CA GLU A 56 -30.26 -11.80 10.19
C GLU A 56 -30.00 -12.23 11.63
N ASP A 57 -31.13 -12.42 12.32
CA ASP A 57 -31.34 -12.98 13.65
C ASP A 57 -30.91 -12.14 14.86
N GLY A 58 -31.85 -11.95 15.79
CA GLY A 58 -31.72 -11.19 17.03
C GLY A 58 -30.75 -11.80 18.05
N GLY A 59 -29.47 -11.87 17.70
CA GLY A 59 -28.38 -12.40 18.51
C GLY A 59 -27.07 -11.63 18.29
N ALA A 60 -26.83 -10.66 19.16
CA ALA A 60 -25.53 -10.10 19.61
C ALA A 60 -24.40 -9.70 18.63
N ASP A 61 -24.46 -9.88 17.30
CA ASP A 61 -23.37 -9.43 16.42
C ASP A 61 -23.85 -9.10 14.99
N THR A 62 -24.42 -7.90 14.79
CA THR A 62 -24.77 -7.39 13.46
C THR A 62 -23.53 -7.37 12.57
N ARG A 63 -23.43 -8.31 11.62
CA ARG A 63 -22.36 -8.31 10.63
C ARG A 63 -22.57 -7.17 9.64
N VAL A 64 -21.71 -6.17 9.76
CA VAL A 64 -21.67 -5.02 8.86
C VAL A 64 -20.88 -5.38 7.61
N VAL A 65 -21.57 -5.44 6.46
CA VAL A 65 -21.00 -5.82 5.15
C VAL A 65 -20.87 -4.57 4.28
N TRP A 66 -19.80 -4.45 3.49
CA TRP A 66 -19.64 -3.36 2.53
C TRP A 66 -20.50 -3.62 1.28
N ARG A 67 -21.16 -2.57 0.78
CA ARG A 67 -21.92 -2.64 -0.46
C ARG A 67 -21.01 -2.86 -1.66
N GLN A 68 -21.37 -3.80 -2.54
CA GLN A 68 -20.58 -4.07 -3.74
C GLN A 68 -20.40 -2.82 -4.62
N LYS A 69 -21.48 -2.04 -4.84
CA LYS A 69 -21.40 -0.80 -5.62
C LYS A 69 -20.44 0.24 -5.02
N ALA A 70 -20.35 0.30 -3.69
CA ALA A 70 -19.43 1.20 -3.00
C ALA A 70 -17.98 0.74 -3.12
N ILE A 71 -17.74 -0.57 -3.03
CA ILE A 71 -16.44 -1.19 -3.32
C ILE A 71 -16.03 -0.84 -4.75
N ASP A 72 -16.87 -1.13 -5.76
CA ASP A 72 -16.54 -0.91 -7.17
C ASP A 72 -16.19 0.57 -7.47
N GLN A 73 -16.94 1.50 -6.89
CA GLN A 73 -16.68 2.93 -7.02
C GLN A 73 -15.35 3.34 -6.37
N TYR A 74 -15.08 2.85 -5.16
CA TYR A 74 -13.83 3.12 -4.47
C TYR A 74 -12.64 2.55 -5.24
N GLU A 75 -12.74 1.31 -5.70
CA GLU A 75 -11.69 0.62 -6.46
C GLU A 75 -11.36 1.35 -7.76
N ALA A 76 -12.37 1.84 -8.48
CA ALA A 76 -12.16 2.63 -9.69
C ALA A 76 -11.39 3.94 -9.40
N ILE A 77 -11.70 4.61 -8.29
CA ILE A 77 -11.00 5.84 -7.87
C ILE A 77 -9.57 5.53 -7.42
N ALA A 78 -9.38 4.45 -6.65
CA ALA A 78 -8.08 4.02 -6.16
C ALA A 78 -7.14 3.61 -7.31
N ASP A 79 -7.66 2.89 -8.31
CA ASP A 79 -6.92 2.50 -9.52
C ASP A 79 -6.50 3.72 -10.35
N GLU A 80 -7.43 4.67 -10.56
CA GLU A 80 -7.11 5.91 -11.28
C GLU A 80 -6.08 6.77 -10.54
N PHE A 81 -6.17 6.83 -9.21
CA PHE A 81 -5.17 7.48 -8.37
C PHE A 81 -3.81 6.80 -8.50
N LEU A 82 -3.76 5.46 -8.42
CA LEU A 82 -2.51 4.70 -8.53
C LEU A 82 -1.86 4.93 -9.89
N LYS A 83 -2.62 4.93 -10.99
CA LYS A 83 -2.09 5.23 -12.34
C LYS A 83 -1.41 6.60 -12.39
N ARG A 84 -2.05 7.63 -11.81
CA ARG A 84 -1.48 8.99 -11.75
C ARG A 84 -0.23 9.04 -10.86
N LEU A 85 -0.26 8.36 -9.73
CA LEU A 85 0.89 8.24 -8.84
C LEU A 85 2.07 7.54 -9.52
N LEU A 86 1.83 6.48 -10.29
CA LEU A 86 2.86 5.78 -11.06
C LEU A 86 3.50 6.69 -12.12
N VAL A 87 2.71 7.55 -12.78
CA VAL A 87 3.26 8.56 -13.71
C VAL A 87 4.17 9.55 -12.96
N LEU A 88 3.77 10.02 -11.78
CA LEU A 88 4.61 10.89 -10.95
C LEU A 88 5.91 10.21 -10.53
N ILE A 89 5.83 8.96 -10.07
CA ILE A 89 6.99 8.15 -9.68
C ILE A 89 7.93 7.94 -10.87
N HIS A 90 7.39 7.62 -12.05
CA HIS A 90 8.15 7.43 -13.28
C HIS A 90 8.90 8.71 -13.67
N MET A 91 8.24 9.86 -13.62
CA MET A 91 8.81 11.14 -14.08
C MET A 91 9.75 11.79 -13.06
N ALA A 92 9.53 11.60 -11.77
CA ALA A 92 10.18 12.38 -10.72
C ALA A 92 11.32 11.66 -9.98
N SER A 93 11.57 10.39 -10.29
CA SER A 93 12.61 9.55 -9.66
C SER A 93 14.00 9.72 -10.29
N GLY A 94 14.26 10.86 -10.91
CA GLY A 94 15.46 11.16 -11.69
C GLY A 94 15.31 10.73 -13.15
N GLN A 95 16.19 9.84 -13.65
CA GLN A 95 15.98 9.25 -14.97
C GLN A 95 14.69 8.41 -14.96
N PRO A 96 13.83 8.46 -15.98
CA PRO A 96 12.59 7.68 -15.95
C PRO A 96 12.84 6.18 -15.73
N LEU A 97 12.05 5.56 -14.84
CA LEU A 97 12.12 4.10 -14.64
C LEU A 97 11.73 3.41 -15.94
N ARG A 98 12.43 2.33 -16.30
CA ARG A 98 11.94 1.48 -17.40
C ARG A 98 10.59 0.88 -16.99
N GLU A 99 9.71 0.64 -17.94
CA GLU A 99 8.40 0.03 -17.67
C GLU A 99 8.53 -1.26 -16.84
N SER A 100 9.47 -2.15 -17.21
CA SER A 100 9.73 -3.38 -16.46
C SER A 100 10.21 -3.15 -15.02
N GLU A 101 10.96 -2.07 -14.77
CA GLU A 101 11.42 -1.70 -13.42
C GLU A 101 10.27 -1.11 -12.59
N LEU A 102 9.40 -0.32 -13.20
CA LEU A 102 8.24 0.28 -12.54
C LEU A 102 7.21 -0.77 -12.12
N PHE A 103 6.86 -1.69 -13.03
CA PHE A 103 5.87 -2.73 -12.78
C PHE A 103 6.40 -3.92 -11.96
N SER A 104 7.69 -3.93 -11.61
CA SER A 104 8.28 -4.92 -10.69
C SER A 104 8.50 -4.37 -9.28
N LEU A 105 8.09 -3.11 -9.02
CA LEU A 105 8.18 -2.54 -7.68
C LEU A 105 7.27 -3.31 -6.73
N THR A 106 7.85 -3.79 -5.63
CA THR A 106 7.11 -4.42 -4.54
C THR A 106 7.25 -3.57 -3.28
N TRP A 107 6.17 -3.44 -2.51
CA TRP A 107 6.13 -2.59 -1.32
C TRP A 107 6.24 -3.36 0.01
N HIS A 108 6.12 -4.68 -0.03
CA HIS A 108 6.41 -5.58 1.09
C HIS A 108 7.21 -6.79 0.62
N ASN A 109 7.91 -7.41 1.57
CA ASN A 109 8.70 -8.60 1.28
C ASN A 109 7.77 -9.75 0.87
N THR A 110 8.16 -10.47 -0.17
CA THR A 110 7.52 -11.71 -0.62
C THR A 110 8.52 -12.85 -0.46
N GLN A 111 8.68 -13.73 -1.46
CA GLN A 111 9.86 -14.59 -1.56
C GLN A 111 11.14 -13.78 -1.78
N TRP A 112 11.02 -12.56 -2.31
CA TRP A 112 12.11 -11.63 -2.53
C TRP A 112 11.98 -10.42 -1.61
N ARG A 113 13.11 -9.75 -1.34
CA ARG A 113 13.11 -8.44 -0.70
C ARG A 113 12.34 -7.46 -1.56
N ARG A 114 11.61 -6.57 -0.89
CA ARG A 114 10.82 -5.54 -1.56
C ARG A 114 11.69 -4.54 -2.33
N SER A 115 11.06 -3.69 -3.13
CA SER A 115 11.74 -2.61 -3.86
C SER A 115 11.58 -1.25 -3.21
N VAL A 116 10.56 -1.04 -2.37
CA VAL A 116 10.26 0.25 -1.72
C VAL A 116 10.75 0.25 -0.27
N TYR A 117 11.58 1.24 0.10
CA TYR A 117 12.16 1.39 1.45
C TYR A 117 12.05 2.82 1.94
N LEU A 118 12.24 3.04 3.25
CA LEU A 118 12.47 4.38 3.80
C LEU A 118 13.93 4.55 4.19
N LYS A 119 14.58 5.59 3.67
CA LYS A 119 15.98 5.91 4.01
C LYS A 119 16.23 7.41 3.95
N HIS A 120 16.95 7.93 4.93
CA HIS A 120 17.25 9.37 5.07
C HIS A 120 16.00 10.27 5.05
N GLY A 121 14.88 9.77 5.59
CA GLY A 121 13.61 10.50 5.63
C GLY A 121 12.92 10.66 4.27
N LEU A 122 13.29 9.84 3.28
CA LEU A 122 12.69 9.80 1.95
C LEU A 122 12.31 8.36 1.59
N VAL A 123 11.42 8.23 0.61
CA VAL A 123 11.13 6.94 -0.02
C VAL A 123 12.23 6.61 -1.02
N MET A 124 12.86 5.45 -0.82
CA MET A 124 13.89 4.87 -1.66
C MET A 124 13.29 3.74 -2.51
N LEU A 125 13.49 3.80 -3.81
CA LEU A 125 13.22 2.70 -4.74
C LEU A 125 14.53 2.00 -5.04
N HIS A 126 14.59 0.69 -4.80
CA HIS A 126 15.72 -0.17 -5.11
C HIS A 126 15.26 -1.26 -6.06
N THR A 127 15.72 -1.17 -7.31
CA THR A 127 15.45 -2.18 -8.33
C THR A 127 16.74 -2.82 -8.81
N THR A 128 16.69 -4.11 -9.07
CA THR A 128 17.82 -4.92 -9.55
C THR A 128 17.46 -5.49 -10.92
N TYR A 129 17.48 -4.67 -11.98
CA TYR A 129 17.16 -5.14 -13.34
C TYR A 129 18.17 -4.67 -14.39
N HIS A 130 18.76 -5.60 -15.17
CA HIS A 130 19.46 -5.29 -16.42
C HIS A 130 19.46 -6.47 -17.42
N LYS A 131 19.09 -6.21 -18.69
CA LYS A 131 19.16 -7.16 -19.83
C LYS A 131 20.55 -7.79 -20.07
N GLY A 132 21.63 -7.14 -19.62
CA GLY A 132 23.00 -7.67 -19.71
C GLY A 132 23.34 -8.75 -18.68
N GLN A 133 22.42 -9.09 -17.78
CA GLN A 133 22.58 -10.11 -16.75
C GLN A 133 23.02 -11.46 -17.33
N GLN A 134 22.42 -11.87 -18.44
CA GLN A 134 22.81 -13.12 -19.11
C GLN A 134 24.22 -13.10 -19.72
N GLN A 135 24.78 -11.91 -20.00
CA GLN A 135 26.11 -11.77 -20.62
C GLN A 135 27.23 -11.45 -19.63
N THR A 136 26.94 -10.79 -18.50
CA THR A 136 27.98 -10.21 -17.62
C THR A 136 27.94 -10.68 -16.17
N GLY A 137 26.85 -11.31 -15.72
CA GLY A 137 26.72 -11.88 -14.37
C GLY A 137 26.79 -10.88 -13.20
N LYS A 138 26.92 -9.57 -13.47
CA LYS A 138 27.03 -8.53 -12.43
C LYS A 138 25.68 -7.87 -12.16
N PHE A 139 25.25 -7.92 -10.91
CA PHE A 139 24.15 -7.13 -10.40
C PHE A 139 24.56 -5.66 -10.38
N LYS A 140 23.71 -4.79 -10.93
CA LYS A 140 23.87 -3.34 -10.79
C LYS A 140 22.64 -2.82 -10.07
N ASP A 141 22.86 -2.27 -8.89
CA ASP A 141 21.81 -1.64 -8.10
C ASP A 141 21.34 -0.36 -8.79
N ASN A 142 20.03 -0.22 -8.94
CA ASN A 142 19.39 1.01 -9.35
C ASN A 142 18.63 1.56 -8.15
N ILE A 143 19.26 2.54 -7.47
CA ILE A 143 18.70 3.17 -6.28
C ILE A 143 18.27 4.59 -6.64
N ARG A 144 17.02 4.92 -6.30
CA ARG A 144 16.41 6.22 -6.57
C ARG A 144 15.70 6.70 -5.31
N PHE A 145 15.67 8.00 -5.12
CA PHE A 145 14.88 8.62 -4.04
C PHE A 145 13.76 9.44 -4.67
N LEU A 146 12.54 9.25 -4.16
CA LEU A 146 11.41 10.06 -4.58
C LEU A 146 11.48 11.44 -3.92
N PRO A 147 11.04 12.51 -4.62
CA PRO A 147 10.77 13.78 -3.97
C PRO A 147 9.80 13.58 -2.80
N ALA A 148 10.03 14.30 -1.71
CA ALA A 148 9.32 14.09 -0.45
C ALA A 148 7.79 14.05 -0.62
N THR A 149 7.21 14.98 -1.38
CA THR A 149 5.76 15.03 -1.62
C THR A 149 5.22 13.81 -2.35
N ILE A 150 5.96 13.26 -3.31
CA ILE A 150 5.56 12.06 -4.07
C ILE A 150 5.75 10.81 -3.22
N GLY A 151 6.85 10.74 -2.46
CA GLY A 151 7.07 9.69 -1.48
C GLY A 151 5.94 9.63 -0.46
N ASP A 152 5.58 10.77 0.12
CA ASP A 152 4.50 10.90 1.10
C ASP A 152 3.14 10.45 0.54
N LEU A 153 2.82 10.79 -0.72
CA LEU A 153 1.62 10.29 -1.41
C LEU A 153 1.63 8.77 -1.58
N LEU A 154 2.78 8.17 -1.92
CA LEU A 154 2.90 6.72 -1.99
C LEU A 154 2.70 6.08 -0.60
N LEU A 155 3.23 6.69 0.45
CA LEU A 155 3.05 6.17 1.80
C LEU A 155 1.59 6.27 2.26
N ASP A 156 0.89 7.35 1.93
CA ASP A 156 -0.55 7.48 2.17
C ASP A 156 -1.35 6.41 1.42
N TYR A 157 -1.01 6.14 0.15
CA TYR A 157 -1.61 5.04 -0.60
C TYR A 157 -1.41 3.69 0.11
N LEU A 158 -0.18 3.38 0.53
CA LEU A 158 0.15 2.11 1.19
C LEU A 158 -0.52 1.95 2.57
N VAL A 159 -0.80 3.04 3.29
CA VAL A 159 -1.40 2.97 4.63
C VAL A 159 -2.92 3.08 4.65
N TYR A 160 -3.51 3.85 3.74
CA TYR A 160 -4.96 4.03 3.72
C TYR A 160 -5.66 3.15 2.69
N VAL A 161 -5.09 3.06 1.48
CA VAL A 161 -5.78 2.43 0.36
C VAL A 161 -5.59 0.92 0.37
N VAL A 162 -4.34 0.46 0.50
CA VAL A 162 -4.00 -0.97 0.47
C VAL A 162 -4.72 -1.77 1.57
N PRO A 163 -4.76 -1.34 2.85
CA PRO A 163 -5.47 -2.12 3.87
C PRO A 163 -6.98 -2.18 3.65
N LEU A 164 -7.58 -1.12 3.08
CA LEU A 164 -9.01 -1.11 2.78
C LEU A 164 -9.34 -2.03 1.59
N HIS A 165 -8.55 -1.98 0.53
CA HIS A 165 -8.64 -2.90 -0.60
C HIS A 165 -8.52 -4.36 -0.12
N GLN A 166 -7.53 -4.65 0.73
CA GLN A 166 -7.33 -5.97 1.34
C GLN A 166 -8.54 -6.41 2.18
N ALA A 167 -9.23 -5.48 2.85
CA ALA A 167 -10.46 -5.76 3.59
C ALA A 167 -11.64 -6.08 2.65
N PHE A 168 -11.76 -5.38 1.52
CA PHE A 168 -12.77 -5.69 0.49
C PHE A 168 -12.52 -7.05 -0.15
N LEU A 169 -11.28 -7.38 -0.50
CA LEU A 169 -10.93 -8.70 -1.02
C LEU A 169 -11.29 -9.82 -0.04
N ARG A 170 -11.08 -9.62 1.26
CA ARG A 170 -11.43 -10.60 2.30
C ARG A 170 -12.93 -10.79 2.47
N GLN A 171 -13.74 -9.77 2.15
CA GLN A 171 -15.19 -9.91 2.13
C GLN A 171 -15.65 -10.87 1.02
N SER A 172 -15.09 -10.74 -0.19
CA SER A 172 -15.42 -11.59 -1.33
C SER A 172 -14.72 -12.95 -1.28
N SER A 173 -13.55 -13.04 -0.65
CA SER A 173 -12.72 -14.24 -0.54
C SER A 173 -11.93 -14.22 0.77
N PRO A 174 -12.39 -14.90 1.83
CA PRO A 174 -11.83 -14.79 3.19
C PRO A 174 -10.33 -15.08 3.34
N ARG A 175 -9.74 -15.84 2.41
CA ARG A 175 -8.31 -16.19 2.40
C ARG A 175 -7.48 -15.41 1.36
N ALA A 176 -8.09 -14.48 0.63
CA ALA A 176 -7.37 -13.69 -0.36
C ALA A 176 -6.35 -12.75 0.30
N ILE A 177 -5.16 -12.67 -0.28
CA ILE A 177 -4.10 -11.73 0.04
C ILE A 177 -3.77 -10.99 -1.25
N MET A 178 -3.59 -9.68 -1.19
CA MET A 178 -3.15 -8.88 -2.32
C MET A 178 -1.80 -9.40 -2.83
N SER A 179 -1.64 -9.49 -4.15
CA SER A 179 -0.32 -9.61 -4.76
C SER A 179 0.46 -8.31 -4.57
N ALA A 180 1.74 -8.45 -4.22
CA ALA A 180 2.67 -7.33 -3.99
C ALA A 180 2.97 -6.54 -5.26
#